data_AF-A0A2N3I1B5-F1
#
_entry.id   AF-A0A2N3I1B5-F1
#
_cell.length_a   1.000
_cell.length_b   1.000
_cell.length_c   1.000
_cell.angle_alpha   90.00
_cell.angle_beta   90.00
_cell.angle_gamma   90.00
#
_symmetry.space_group_name_H-M   'P 1'
#
loop_
_entity.id
_entity.type
_entity.pdbx_description
1 polymer ?
#
loop_
_entity_poly.entity_id
_entity_poly.type
_entity_poly.pdbx_seq_one_letter_code
_entity_poly.pdbx_strand_id
1 'polypeptide(L)'
;MSKFKIIIVVSILMILLNSCKDTKEAIVIEQKRVDYPVVLRMSSKYKKIFRINLPLKLKIKNNSLRRRSFTSIDYEYEPFRRRFGITLFREQEKKLKRISNTKFKHIYPYEEEEFVFKTWHRLDSSQTFQKYFSEDIKKMIALKQDTLLVGNLDDFKCNYKEIFDQIVSGDSIRIDFRNPRAGDNLNGRITVPVEW
;
A
#
# COMPACT_ATOMS: atom_id res chain seq x y z
N MET A 1 -37.98 7.56 -46.29
CA MET A 1 -37.54 6.34 -45.57
C MET A 1 -38.78 5.55 -45.16
N SER A 2 -38.83 4.23 -45.39
CA SER A 2 -40.00 3.44 -44.95
C SER A 2 -40.13 3.51 -43.42
N LYS A 3 -41.36 3.53 -42.92
CA LYS A 3 -41.66 3.57 -41.47
C LYS A 3 -40.89 2.47 -40.70
N PHE A 4 -40.65 1.34 -41.35
CA PHE A 4 -39.86 0.23 -40.84
C PHE A 4 -38.38 0.58 -40.59
N LYS A 5 -37.73 1.34 -41.49
CA LYS A 5 -36.35 1.80 -41.30
C LYS A 5 -36.22 2.80 -40.14
N ILE A 6 -37.23 3.64 -39.92
CA ILE A 6 -37.27 4.58 -38.80
C ILE A 6 -37.38 3.82 -37.47
N ILE A 7 -38.23 2.80 -37.41
CA ILE A 7 -38.40 1.97 -36.21
C ILE A 7 -37.08 1.26 -35.85
N ILE A 8 -36.37 0.68 -36.83
CA ILE A 8 -35.08 0.02 -36.59
C ILE A 8 -34.05 1.00 -36.03
N VAL A 9 -33.93 2.19 -36.61
CA VAL A 9 -32.97 3.21 -36.15
C VAL A 9 -33.30 3.67 -34.73
N VAL A 10 -34.57 3.91 -34.42
CA VAL A 10 -35.02 4.32 -33.08
C VAL A 10 -34.78 3.20 -32.05
N SER A 11 -35.02 1.94 -32.40
CA SER A 11 -34.76 0.80 -31.52
C SER A 11 -33.27 0.62 -31.22
N ILE A 12 -32.39 0.77 -32.22
CA ILE A 12 -30.93 0.73 -32.02
C ILE A 12 -30.48 1.90 -31.13
N LEU A 13 -31.05 3.09 -31.32
CA LEU A 13 -30.73 4.27 -30.52
C LEU A 13 -31.15 4.08 -29.04
N MET A 14 -32.32 3.48 -28.78
CA MET A 14 -32.76 3.18 -27.40
C MET A 14 -31.91 2.11 -26.71
N ILE A 15 -31.37 1.13 -27.44
CA ILE A 15 -30.45 0.12 -26.88
C ILE A 15 -29.12 0.78 -26.47
N LEU A 16 -28.61 1.73 -27.28
CA LEU A 16 -27.38 2.46 -26.98
C LEU A 16 -27.52 3.39 -25.76
N LEU A 17 -28.70 3.97 -25.53
CA LEU A 17 -28.96 4.88 -24.40
C LEU A 17 -29.11 4.17 -23.06
N ASN A 18 -29.47 2.88 -23.03
CA ASN A 18 -29.67 2.11 -21.80
C ASN A 18 -28.38 1.45 -21.25
N SER A 19 -27.24 1.59 -21.94
CA SER A 19 -25.96 1.02 -21.50
C SER A 19 -25.18 1.90 -20.51
N CYS A 20 -25.72 3.05 -20.09
CA CYS A 20 -25.10 3.91 -19.09
C CYS A 20 -25.55 3.51 -17.67
N LYS A 21 -25.07 2.36 -17.17
CA LYS A 21 -25.22 1.97 -15.76
C LYS A 21 -23.85 1.79 -15.14
N ASP A 22 -23.66 2.46 -14.01
CA ASP A 22 -22.49 2.47 -13.12
C ASP A 22 -21.13 2.55 -13.82
N THR A 23 -20.56 3.76 -13.85
CA THR A 23 -19.11 3.88 -14.06
C THR A 23 -18.40 3.21 -12.88
N LYS A 24 -18.11 1.91 -12.99
CA LYS A 24 -17.16 1.23 -12.10
C LYS A 24 -15.92 2.10 -12.00
N GLU A 25 -15.44 2.31 -10.78
CA GLU A 25 -14.23 3.11 -10.56
C GLU A 25 -13.11 2.60 -11.46
N ALA A 26 -12.48 3.54 -12.19
CA ALA A 26 -11.47 3.20 -13.20
C ALA A 26 -10.24 2.52 -12.58
N ILE A 27 -9.95 2.84 -11.32
CA ILE A 27 -8.96 2.17 -10.48
C ILE A 27 -9.65 1.73 -9.20
N VAL A 28 -9.42 0.49 -8.79
CA VAL A 28 -9.83 -0.03 -7.48
C VAL A 28 -8.56 -0.43 -6.73
N ILE A 29 -8.46 -0.04 -5.47
CA ILE A 29 -7.35 -0.39 -4.57
C ILE A 29 -7.90 -1.22 -3.43
N GLU A 30 -7.38 -2.42 -3.25
CA GLU A 30 -7.76 -3.33 -2.18
C GLU A 30 -6.55 -3.66 -1.31
N GLN A 31 -6.71 -3.62 0.00
CA GLN A 31 -5.72 -4.16 0.94
C GLN A 31 -5.90 -5.68 1.05
N LYS A 32 -4.77 -6.40 1.03
CA LYS A 32 -4.75 -7.85 1.16
C LYS A 32 -3.93 -8.24 2.38
N ARG A 33 -4.33 -9.34 3.02
CA ARG A 33 -3.54 -9.96 4.09
C ARG A 33 -2.17 -10.34 3.54
N VAL A 34 -1.15 -10.17 4.39
CA VAL A 34 0.23 -10.43 4.04
C VAL A 34 0.91 -11.20 5.15
N ASP A 35 1.55 -12.30 4.81
CA ASP A 35 2.24 -13.18 5.77
C ASP A 35 3.76 -12.99 5.68
N TYR A 36 4.19 -11.73 5.76
CA TYR A 36 5.60 -11.38 5.89
C TYR A 36 5.87 -10.92 7.32
N PRO A 37 7.10 -11.10 7.83
CA PRO A 37 7.40 -10.76 9.20
C PRO A 37 7.47 -9.25 9.42
N VAL A 38 6.96 -8.83 10.58
CA VAL A 38 7.27 -7.54 11.18
C VAL A 38 8.76 -7.52 11.54
N VAL A 39 9.41 -6.40 11.23
CA VAL A 39 10.86 -6.26 11.45
C VAL A 39 11.13 -5.15 12.46
N LEU A 40 11.78 -5.51 13.56
CA LEU A 40 12.34 -4.57 14.53
C LEU A 40 13.75 -4.18 14.10
N ARG A 41 14.09 -2.90 14.28
CA ARG A 41 15.42 -2.36 13.98
C ARG A 41 15.99 -1.68 15.22
N MET A 42 17.17 -2.12 15.62
CA MET A 42 17.90 -1.61 16.78
C MET A 42 19.08 -0.74 16.34
N SER A 43 19.33 0.34 17.08
CA SER A 43 20.58 1.06 16.96
C SER A 43 21.70 0.26 17.61
N SER A 44 22.71 -0.14 16.83
CA SER A 44 23.87 -0.86 17.37
C SER A 44 24.66 -0.05 18.42
N LYS A 45 24.64 1.29 18.32
CA LYS A 45 25.30 2.21 19.26
C LYS A 45 24.53 2.34 20.57
N TYR A 46 23.22 2.60 20.48
CA TYR A 46 22.40 2.93 21.66
C TYR A 46 21.68 1.72 22.26
N LYS A 47 21.69 0.58 21.59
CA LYS A 47 20.95 -0.65 21.96
C LYS A 47 19.46 -0.39 22.20
N LYS A 48 18.87 0.45 21.35
CA LYS A 48 17.45 0.84 21.39
C LYS A 48 16.77 0.50 20.08
N ILE A 49 15.56 -0.05 20.15
CA ILE A 49 14.69 -0.18 18.97
C ILE A 49 14.25 1.21 18.55
N PHE A 50 14.55 1.59 17.31
CA PHE A 50 14.22 2.93 16.78
C PHE A 50 13.21 2.87 15.63
N ARG A 51 12.95 1.68 15.07
CA ARG A 51 12.03 1.53 13.96
C ARG A 51 11.36 0.16 13.97
N ILE A 52 10.07 0.16 13.67
CA ILE A 52 9.26 -1.01 13.36
C ILE A 52 8.88 -0.93 11.89
N ASN A 53 9.05 -2.04 11.19
CA ASN A 53 8.64 -2.18 9.82
C ASN A 53 7.44 -3.12 9.73
N LEU A 54 6.25 -2.56 9.50
CA LEU A 54 5.02 -3.32 9.36
C LEU A 54 4.79 -3.64 7.86
N PRO A 55 4.54 -4.91 7.51
CA PRO A 55 4.25 -5.29 6.14
C PRO A 55 2.77 -5.04 5.79
N LEU A 56 2.54 -4.55 4.58
CA LEU A 56 1.22 -4.38 3.98
C LEU A 56 1.25 -4.88 2.53
N LYS A 57 0.10 -5.33 2.02
CA LYS A 57 -0.07 -5.73 0.62
C LYS A 57 -1.25 -5.00 0.01
N LEU A 58 -1.02 -4.44 -1.18
CA LEU A 58 -2.03 -3.78 -1.98
C LEU A 58 -2.21 -4.51 -3.29
N LYS A 59 -3.46 -4.63 -3.69
CA LYS A 59 -3.88 -5.03 -5.02
C LYS A 59 -4.49 -3.81 -5.70
N ILE A 60 -3.94 -3.43 -6.85
CA ILE A 60 -4.43 -2.29 -7.63
C ILE A 60 -4.96 -2.82 -8.94
N LYS A 61 -6.24 -2.61 -9.20
CA LYS A 61 -6.94 -3.07 -10.41
C LYS A 61 -7.30 -1.91 -11.30
N ASN A 62 -7.06 -2.05 -12.60
CA ASN A 62 -7.48 -1.09 -13.61
C ASN A 62 -8.71 -1.61 -14.35
N ASN A 63 -9.89 -1.04 -14.08
CA ASN A 63 -11.14 -1.43 -14.75
C ASN A 63 -11.40 -0.63 -16.03
N SER A 64 -10.44 0.14 -16.52
CA SER A 64 -10.60 1.02 -17.68
C SER A 64 -9.86 0.51 -18.92
N LEU A 65 -10.34 0.92 -20.10
CA LEU A 65 -9.69 0.66 -21.40
C LEU A 65 -8.31 1.33 -21.56
N ARG A 66 -7.92 2.21 -20.62
CA ARG A 66 -6.69 2.98 -20.70
C ARG A 66 -5.69 2.44 -19.69
N ARG A 67 -4.43 2.32 -20.10
CA ARG A 67 -3.32 2.03 -19.19
C ARG A 67 -3.22 3.11 -18.11
N ARG A 68 -3.04 2.70 -16.86
CA ARG A 68 -2.83 3.60 -15.72
C ARG A 68 -1.39 3.50 -15.25
N SER A 69 -0.81 4.62 -14.85
CA SER A 69 0.58 4.67 -14.42
C SER A 69 0.73 5.53 -13.19
N PHE A 70 1.69 5.19 -12.33
CA PHE A 70 2.00 5.95 -11.11
C PHE A 70 3.49 5.76 -10.79
N THR A 71 4.07 6.67 -10.02
CA THR A 71 5.49 6.60 -9.64
C THR A 71 5.67 6.01 -8.25
N SER A 72 4.90 6.49 -7.27
CA SER A 72 5.06 6.13 -5.86
C SER A 72 3.75 5.62 -5.25
N ILE A 73 3.92 4.72 -4.30
CA ILE A 73 2.96 4.43 -3.25
C ILE A 73 3.51 5.11 -2.00
N ASP A 74 2.73 6.00 -1.40
CA ASP A 74 3.14 6.73 -0.20
C ASP A 74 2.29 6.26 0.98
N TYR A 75 2.93 6.08 2.13
CA TYR A 75 2.24 5.88 3.41
C TYR A 75 2.24 7.22 4.15
N GLU A 76 1.05 7.75 4.41
CA GLU A 76 0.85 9.01 5.10
C GLU A 76 0.49 8.71 6.57
N TYR A 77 1.39 9.11 7.47
CA TYR A 77 1.27 8.87 8.91
C TYR A 77 0.50 10.03 9.56
N GLU A 78 -0.58 9.75 10.27
CA GLU A 78 -1.32 10.77 11.02
C GLU A 78 -0.70 11.00 12.42
N PRO A 79 -0.90 12.17 13.06
CA PRO A 79 -1.63 13.36 12.60
C PRO A 79 -0.82 14.27 11.65
N PHE A 80 0.46 13.95 11.42
CA PHE A 80 1.40 14.89 10.81
C PHE A 80 1.49 14.80 9.28
N ARG A 81 0.78 13.84 8.66
CA ARG A 81 0.85 13.45 7.24
C ARG A 81 2.28 13.41 6.69
N ARG A 82 3.23 13.04 7.54
CA ARG A 82 4.63 12.92 7.14
C ARG A 82 4.73 11.74 6.19
N ARG A 83 5.59 11.84 5.19
CA ARG A 83 5.93 10.71 4.32
C ARG A 83 7.29 10.18 4.73
N PHE A 84 7.29 9.24 5.66
CA PHE A 84 8.50 8.45 5.88
C PHE A 84 8.69 7.48 4.71
N GLY A 85 9.94 7.08 4.46
CA GLY A 85 10.23 6.12 3.40
C GLY A 85 9.46 4.81 3.61
N ILE A 86 8.92 4.25 2.54
CA ILE A 86 8.50 2.85 2.51
C ILE A 86 9.55 2.03 1.75
N THR A 87 9.59 0.73 2.00
CA THR A 87 10.31 -0.20 1.11
C THR A 87 9.31 -1.00 0.32
N LEU A 88 9.34 -0.88 -1.01
CA LEU A 88 8.40 -1.51 -1.93
C LEU A 88 8.98 -2.78 -2.54
N PHE A 89 8.13 -3.79 -2.72
CA PHE A 89 8.47 -5.11 -3.24
C PHE A 89 7.39 -5.60 -4.22
N ARG A 90 7.81 -6.49 -5.11
CA ARG A 90 6.93 -7.39 -5.86
C ARG A 90 7.20 -8.83 -5.43
N GLU A 91 6.16 -9.61 -5.37
CA GLU A 91 6.26 -11.05 -5.15
C GLU A 91 6.59 -11.73 -6.48
N GLN A 92 7.69 -12.48 -6.53
CA GLN A 92 8.13 -13.24 -7.71
C GLN A 92 8.63 -14.59 -7.20
N GLU A 93 8.10 -15.69 -7.73
CA GLU A 93 8.54 -17.05 -7.36
C GLU A 93 8.53 -17.30 -5.84
N LYS A 94 7.49 -16.82 -5.15
CA LYS A 94 7.34 -16.88 -3.67
C LYS A 94 8.43 -16.13 -2.89
N LYS A 95 9.13 -15.18 -3.53
CA LYS A 95 10.14 -14.32 -2.90
C LYS A 95 9.80 -12.84 -3.11
N LEU A 96 10.15 -12.01 -2.13
CA LEU A 96 10.05 -10.56 -2.28
C LEU A 96 11.26 -10.01 -3.03
N LYS A 97 11.00 -9.44 -4.20
CA LYS A 97 11.98 -8.66 -4.95
C LYS A 97 11.74 -7.18 -4.70
N ARG A 98 12.72 -6.50 -4.11
CA ARG A 98 12.66 -5.05 -3.91
C ARG A 98 12.56 -4.33 -5.24
N ILE A 99 11.65 -3.36 -5.33
CA ILE A 99 11.49 -2.48 -6.50
C ILE A 99 11.61 -1.01 -6.08
N SER A 100 11.90 -0.15 -7.04
CA SER A 100 11.98 1.30 -6.78
C SER A 100 10.58 1.88 -6.56
N ASN A 101 10.42 2.71 -5.51
CA ASN A 101 9.22 3.49 -5.28
C ASN A 101 9.16 4.81 -6.07
N THR A 102 10.15 5.08 -6.93
CA THR A 102 10.19 6.30 -7.75
C THR A 102 10.09 6.04 -9.25
N LYS A 103 10.35 4.80 -9.69
CA LYS A 103 10.17 4.40 -11.09
C LYS A 103 8.70 4.23 -11.43
N PHE A 104 8.33 4.62 -12.66
CA PHE A 104 6.99 4.39 -13.19
C PHE A 104 6.61 2.91 -13.08
N LYS A 105 5.38 2.70 -12.63
CA LYS A 105 4.67 1.43 -12.61
C LYS A 105 3.46 1.58 -13.52
N HIS A 106 3.13 0.51 -14.22
CA HIS A 106 2.03 0.49 -15.18
C HIS A 106 1.06 -0.62 -14.79
N ILE A 107 -0.23 -0.33 -14.92
CA ILE A 107 -1.31 -1.31 -14.83
C ILE A 107 -2.03 -1.22 -16.16
N TYR A 108 -1.94 -2.28 -16.96
CA TYR A 108 -2.56 -2.32 -18.29
C TYR A 108 -4.09 -2.40 -18.17
N PRO A 109 -4.82 -2.13 -19.26
CA PRO A 109 -6.28 -2.22 -19.27
C PRO A 109 -6.78 -3.57 -18.76
N TYR A 110 -7.72 -3.56 -17.81
CA TYR A 110 -8.33 -4.75 -17.21
C TYR A 110 -7.39 -5.69 -16.47
N GLU A 111 -6.17 -5.23 -16.18
CA GLU A 111 -5.20 -5.97 -15.37
C GLU A 111 -5.19 -5.50 -13.91
N GLU A 112 -4.52 -6.30 -13.10
CA GLU A 112 -4.27 -6.06 -11.69
C GLU A 112 -2.81 -6.30 -11.35
N GLU A 113 -2.32 -5.54 -10.39
CA GLU A 113 -0.94 -5.61 -9.93
C GLU A 113 -0.91 -5.63 -8.41
N GLU A 114 -0.08 -6.49 -7.84
CA GLU A 114 0.10 -6.61 -6.40
C GLU A 114 1.45 -6.04 -5.96
N PHE A 115 1.42 -5.32 -4.85
CA PHE A 115 2.57 -4.68 -4.26
C PHE A 115 2.63 -4.99 -2.78
N VAL A 116 3.78 -5.45 -2.33
CA VAL A 116 4.07 -5.58 -0.90
C VAL A 116 4.96 -4.42 -0.49
N PHE A 117 4.66 -3.76 0.62
CA PHE A 117 5.55 -2.75 1.14
C PHE A 117 5.69 -2.85 2.65
N LYS A 118 6.82 -2.37 3.14
CA LYS A 118 7.12 -2.27 4.56
C LYS A 118 7.15 -0.80 4.95
N THR A 119 6.25 -0.41 5.84
CA THR A 119 6.19 0.92 6.45
C THR A 119 7.36 1.12 7.41
N TRP A 120 7.67 2.36 7.79
CA TRP A 120 8.81 2.72 8.63
C TRP A 120 8.31 3.53 9.85
N HIS A 121 7.66 2.86 10.80
CA HIS A 121 7.20 3.48 12.04
C HIS A 121 8.41 3.77 12.92
N ARG A 122 8.75 5.04 13.07
CA ARG A 122 9.83 5.46 13.97
C ARG A 122 9.32 5.48 15.39
N LEU A 123 10.06 4.84 16.28
CA LEU A 123 9.76 4.86 17.71
C LEU A 123 10.55 5.97 18.37
N ASP A 124 9.97 6.55 19.43
CA ASP A 124 10.75 7.38 20.32
C ASP A 124 11.75 6.52 21.13
N SER A 125 12.74 7.19 21.72
CA SER A 125 13.77 6.54 22.53
C SER A 125 13.44 6.51 24.03
N SER A 126 12.18 6.79 24.39
CA SER A 126 11.72 6.84 25.78
C SER A 126 11.90 5.47 26.45
N GLN A 127 12.12 5.48 27.76
CA GLN A 127 12.31 4.23 28.50
C GLN A 127 11.07 3.33 28.44
N THR A 128 9.88 3.93 28.34
CA THR A 128 8.60 3.21 28.24
C THR A 128 8.56 2.33 27.00
N PHE A 129 8.78 2.87 25.79
CA PHE A 129 8.80 2.08 24.56
C PHE A 129 9.87 0.99 24.59
N GLN A 130 11.06 1.30 25.11
CA GLN A 130 12.17 0.34 25.13
C GLN A 130 11.92 -0.84 26.09
N LYS A 131 11.13 -0.65 27.15
CA LYS A 131 10.79 -1.71 28.11
C LYS A 131 9.99 -2.84 27.45
N TYR A 132 9.06 -2.52 26.55
CA TYR A 132 8.27 -3.50 25.80
C TYR A 132 9.14 -4.41 24.91
N PHE A 133 10.29 -3.92 24.45
CA PHE A 133 11.21 -4.66 23.60
C PHE A 133 12.42 -5.21 24.35
N SER A 134 12.39 -5.26 25.69
CA SER A 134 13.56 -5.62 26.48
C SER A 134 14.11 -7.02 26.15
N GLU A 135 13.24 -8.02 25.99
CA GLU A 135 13.64 -9.37 25.60
C GLU A 135 14.15 -9.43 24.15
N ASP A 136 13.51 -8.69 23.24
CA ASP A 136 13.97 -8.58 21.84
C ASP A 136 15.36 -7.94 21.76
N ILE A 137 15.59 -6.86 22.52
CA ILE A 137 16.88 -6.18 22.59
C ILE A 137 17.96 -7.14 23.11
N LYS A 138 17.69 -7.89 24.19
CA LYS A 138 18.62 -8.91 24.70
C LYS A 138 18.94 -9.95 23.63
N LYS A 139 17.92 -10.45 22.93
CA LYS A 139 18.07 -11.42 21.83
C LYS A 139 18.92 -10.86 20.68
N MET A 140 18.69 -9.61 20.29
CA MET A 140 19.46 -8.92 19.25
C MET A 140 20.92 -8.71 19.64
N ILE A 141 21.18 -8.35 20.89
CA ILE A 141 22.55 -8.20 21.43
C ILE A 141 23.28 -9.55 21.42
N ALA A 142 22.64 -10.61 21.92
CA ALA A 142 23.21 -11.95 21.96
C ALA A 142 23.56 -12.47 20.56
N LEU A 143 22.67 -12.22 19.59
CA LEU A 143 22.85 -12.60 18.18
C LEU A 143 23.73 -11.62 17.38
N LYS A 144 24.25 -10.55 18.02
CA LYS A 144 25.07 -9.51 17.39
C LYS A 144 24.45 -8.91 16.12
N GLN A 145 23.13 -8.73 16.11
CA GLN A 145 22.38 -8.21 14.97
C GLN A 145 21.60 -6.95 15.30
N ASP A 146 21.34 -6.12 14.29
CA ASP A 146 20.57 -4.87 14.40
C ASP A 146 19.11 -5.02 13.94
N THR A 147 18.74 -6.24 13.52
CA THR A 147 17.46 -6.54 12.89
C THR A 147 16.89 -7.82 13.51
N LEU A 148 15.61 -7.80 13.87
CA LEU A 148 14.90 -8.97 14.40
C LEU A 148 13.55 -9.12 13.71
N LEU A 149 13.18 -10.37 13.39
CA LEU A 149 11.87 -10.74 12.87
C LEU A 149 11.01 -11.24 14.03
N VAL A 150 9.81 -10.67 14.22
CA VAL A 150 8.96 -10.91 15.41
C VAL A 150 7.59 -11.48 15.07
N GLY A 151 7.55 -12.41 14.11
CA GLY A 151 6.31 -13.00 13.61
C GLY A 151 5.63 -12.12 12.56
N ASN A 152 4.44 -12.52 12.12
CA ASN A 152 3.64 -11.75 11.17
C ASN A 152 2.87 -10.61 11.86
N LEU A 153 2.03 -9.91 11.10
CA LEU A 153 1.29 -8.77 11.62
C LEU A 153 0.31 -9.16 12.74
N ASP A 154 -0.33 -10.33 12.64
CA ASP A 154 -1.30 -10.80 13.63
C ASP A 154 -0.60 -11.18 14.95
N ASP A 155 0.54 -11.88 14.86
CA ASP A 155 1.40 -12.16 16.02
C ASP A 155 1.84 -10.86 16.71
N PHE A 156 2.22 -9.86 15.92
CA PHE A 156 2.67 -8.58 16.44
C PHE A 156 1.56 -7.82 17.15
N LYS A 157 0.35 -7.77 16.58
CA LYS A 157 -0.82 -7.16 17.22
C LYS A 157 -1.16 -7.83 18.55
N CYS A 158 -1.04 -9.15 18.63
CA CYS A 158 -1.30 -9.89 19.85
C CYS A 158 -0.25 -9.61 20.93
N ASN A 159 1.03 -9.67 20.57
CA ASN A 159 2.14 -9.58 21.53
C ASN A 159 2.51 -8.14 21.92
N TYR A 160 2.24 -7.17 21.05
CA TYR A 160 2.62 -5.76 21.21
C TYR A 160 1.43 -4.81 21.04
N LYS A 161 0.24 -5.21 21.45
CA LYS A 161 -1.02 -4.47 21.24
C LYS A 161 -0.92 -2.98 21.60
N GLU A 162 -0.39 -2.66 22.79
CA GLU A 162 -0.28 -1.27 23.25
C GLU A 162 0.63 -0.43 22.35
N ILE A 163 1.74 -1.00 21.88
CA ILE A 163 2.64 -0.33 20.95
C ILE A 163 1.98 -0.18 19.58
N PHE A 164 1.30 -1.23 19.11
CA PHE A 164 0.61 -1.23 17.84
C PHE A 164 -0.41 -0.09 17.79
N ASP A 165 -1.33 -0.04 18.74
CA ASP A 165 -2.40 0.96 18.80
C ASP A 165 -1.86 2.41 18.88
N GLN A 166 -0.66 2.60 19.46
CA GLN A 166 -0.02 3.91 19.55
C GLN A 166 0.65 4.37 18.24
N ILE A 167 1.18 3.43 17.45
CA ILE A 167 1.95 3.76 16.24
C ILE A 167 1.13 3.68 14.95
N VAL A 168 -0.07 3.10 15.02
CA VAL A 168 -1.01 3.03 13.91
C VAL A 168 -2.33 3.71 14.30
N SER A 169 -2.64 4.86 13.69
CA SER A 169 -3.93 5.52 13.95
C SER A 169 -4.30 6.46 12.83
N GLY A 170 -5.35 6.11 12.07
CA GLY A 170 -5.88 6.97 11.00
C GLY A 170 -4.97 7.12 9.78
N ASP A 171 -3.92 6.30 9.69
CA ASP A 171 -2.96 6.35 8.58
C ASP A 171 -3.63 6.02 7.24
N SER A 172 -3.03 6.49 6.16
CA SER A 172 -3.56 6.28 4.81
C SER A 172 -2.47 5.95 3.80
N ILE A 173 -2.90 5.31 2.71
CA ILE A 173 -2.06 5.01 1.55
C ILE A 173 -2.49 5.92 0.41
N ARG A 174 -1.52 6.66 -0.12
CA ARG A 174 -1.73 7.57 -1.23
C ARG A 174 -1.01 7.09 -2.48
N ILE A 175 -1.71 7.13 -3.61
CA ILE A 175 -1.15 6.85 -4.93
C ILE A 175 -1.54 7.98 -5.89
N ASP A 176 -0.53 8.64 -6.44
CA ASP A 176 -0.70 9.69 -7.44
C ASP A 176 -0.56 9.10 -8.85
N PHE A 177 -1.69 8.95 -9.57
CA PHE A 177 -1.70 8.42 -10.93
C PHE A 177 -1.39 9.54 -11.95
N ARG A 178 -0.52 9.23 -12.91
CA ARG A 178 -0.04 10.17 -13.93
C ARG A 178 -0.14 9.55 -15.31
N ASN A 179 -0.38 10.36 -16.33
CA ASN A 179 -0.24 9.93 -17.72
C ASN A 179 1.13 10.33 -18.25
N PRO A 180 2.09 9.40 -18.41
CA PRO A 180 3.42 9.76 -18.92
C PRO A 180 3.42 10.29 -20.36
N ARG A 181 2.30 10.16 -21.11
CA ARG A 181 2.17 10.63 -22.49
C ARG A 181 1.38 11.93 -22.67
N ALA A 182 0.68 12.44 -21.65
CA ALA A 182 -0.26 13.55 -21.81
C ALA A 182 0.20 14.88 -21.19
N GLY A 183 1.48 15.04 -20.87
CA GLY A 183 1.94 16.17 -20.06
C GLY A 183 1.33 16.13 -18.64
N ASP A 184 1.62 17.13 -17.82
CA ASP A 184 1.33 17.19 -16.36
C ASP A 184 -0.15 17.17 -15.94
N ASN A 185 -1.07 16.73 -16.81
CA ASN A 185 -2.45 16.48 -16.44
C ASN A 185 -2.52 15.22 -15.56
N LEU A 186 -2.44 15.46 -14.24
CA LEU A 186 -2.60 14.50 -13.15
C LEU A 186 -3.88 13.68 -13.37
N ASN A 187 -3.73 12.39 -13.58
CA ASN A 187 -4.83 11.44 -13.70
C ASN A 187 -5.31 11.04 -12.30
N GLY A 188 -5.72 12.01 -11.48
CA GLY A 188 -6.31 11.75 -10.17
C GLY A 188 -5.33 11.26 -9.09
N ARG A 189 -5.69 11.57 -7.85
CA ARG A 189 -5.06 11.04 -6.64
C ARG A 189 -6.06 10.13 -5.97
N ILE A 190 -5.61 8.96 -5.56
CA ILE A 190 -6.42 8.05 -4.75
C ILE A 190 -5.74 7.91 -3.39
N THR A 191 -6.52 8.09 -2.33
CA THR A 191 -6.10 7.90 -0.95
C THR A 191 -7.07 6.93 -0.31
N VAL A 192 -6.54 5.86 0.27
CA VAL A 192 -7.33 4.84 0.97
C VAL A 192 -6.86 4.75 2.43
N PRO A 193 -7.76 4.58 3.40
CA PRO A 193 -7.36 4.35 4.79
C PRO A 193 -6.56 3.06 4.89
N VAL A 194 -5.59 3.00 5.79
CA VAL A 194 -4.88 1.74 6.09
C VAL A 194 -5.78 0.89 6.96
N GLU A 195 -6.03 -0.33 6.51
CA GLU A 195 -6.77 -1.35 7.26
C GLU A 195 -5.75 -2.33 7.81
N TRP A 196 -5.62 -2.30 9.14
CA TRP A 196 -4.62 -3.08 9.85
C TRP A 196 -5.14 -4.47 10.17
#